data_AF-A0A1M2VUH9-F1
#
_entry.id   AF-A0A1M2VUH9-F1
#
_cell.length_a   1.000
_cell.length_b   1.000
_cell.length_c   1.000
_cell.angle_alpha   90.00
_cell.angle_beta   90.00
_cell.angle_gamma   90.00
#
_symmetry.space_group_name_H-M   'P 1'
#
loop_
_entity.id
_entity.type
_entity.pdbx_description
1 polymer ?
#
loop_
_entity_poly.entity_id
_entity_poly.type
_entity_poly.pdbx_seq_one_letter_code
_entity_poly.pdbx_strand_id
1 'polypeptide(L)'
;MHPLLSTPLSRPLAILALIVLQVSATLAAGTRKNVTVDDTNGSSTGVQIAYSPPGAWSVGQNCTACQAKLDKNQAFDGSWHDVSFISDNPPPTPISASLTFDGVGVYAFCVITRSNSDPNGNWDLSFLIDGEQSGTFRRC
;
A
#
# COMPACT_ATOMS: atom_id res chain seq x y z
N MET A 1 -11.16 4.19 74.20
CA MET A 1 -11.88 3.50 73.10
C MET A 1 -11.77 4.36 71.85
N HIS A 2 -10.87 4.01 70.93
CA HIS A 2 -10.72 4.66 69.63
C HIS A 2 -10.79 3.56 68.56
N PRO A 3 -11.71 3.64 67.58
CA PRO A 3 -11.79 2.65 66.53
C PRO A 3 -10.70 2.93 65.50
N LEU A 4 -9.84 1.93 65.27
CA LEU A 4 -8.89 1.92 64.17
C LEU A 4 -9.69 1.85 62.86
N LEU A 5 -9.71 2.94 62.09
CA LEU A 5 -10.25 2.95 60.73
C LEU A 5 -9.43 1.98 59.86
N SER A 6 -10.01 0.86 59.47
CA SER A 6 -9.48 0.06 58.38
C SER A 6 -9.65 0.87 57.09
N THR A 7 -8.54 1.28 56.47
CA THR A 7 -8.59 1.79 55.10
C THR A 7 -9.04 0.65 54.20
N PRO A 8 -10.08 0.82 53.37
CA PRO A 8 -10.59 -0.27 52.55
C PRO A 8 -9.53 -0.65 51.51
N LEU A 9 -9.18 -1.93 51.49
CA LEU A 9 -8.23 -2.57 50.55
C LEU A 9 -8.57 -2.31 49.05
N SER A 10 -9.76 -1.76 48.77
CA SER A 10 -10.24 -1.37 47.45
C SER A 10 -9.50 -0.18 46.82
N ARG A 11 -8.97 0.76 47.63
CA ARG A 11 -8.25 1.94 47.13
C ARG A 11 -6.94 1.61 46.40
N PRO A 12 -5.99 0.85 46.98
CA PRO A 12 -4.74 0.50 46.30
C PRO A 12 -4.99 -0.40 45.08
N LEU A 13 -6.00 -1.28 45.14
CA LEU A 13 -6.36 -2.15 44.02
C LEU A 13 -6.91 -1.36 42.83
N ALA A 14 -7.76 -0.35 43.08
CA ALA A 14 -8.26 0.55 42.04
C ALA A 14 -7.14 1.38 41.41
N ILE A 15 -6.19 1.88 42.22
CA ILE A 15 -5.03 2.63 41.73
C ILE A 15 -4.15 1.72 40.84
N LEU A 16 -3.89 0.48 41.28
CA LEU A 16 -3.12 -0.48 40.48
C LEU A 16 -3.84 -0.80 39.16
N ALA A 17 -5.16 -1.01 39.18
CA ALA A 17 -5.94 -1.23 37.97
C ALA A 17 -5.88 -0.04 37.01
N LEU A 18 -5.95 1.20 37.51
CA LEU A 18 -5.78 2.41 36.71
C LEU A 18 -4.36 2.50 36.11
N ILE A 19 -3.32 2.22 36.89
CA ILE A 19 -1.94 2.23 36.39
C ILE A 19 -1.76 1.17 35.30
N VAL A 20 -2.25 -0.05 35.51
CA VAL A 20 -2.20 -1.13 34.51
C VAL A 20 -2.94 -0.72 33.24
N LEU A 21 -4.12 -0.10 33.36
CA LEU A 21 -4.89 0.37 32.22
C LEU A 21 -4.16 1.50 31.45
N GLN A 22 -3.56 2.45 32.17
CA GLN A 22 -2.78 3.54 31.59
C GLN A 22 -1.54 3.03 30.85
N VAL A 23 -0.77 2.12 31.47
CA VAL A 23 0.40 1.50 30.85
C VAL A 23 0.00 0.69 29.61
N SER A 24 -1.09 -0.08 29.68
CA SER A 24 -1.60 -0.85 28.54
C SER A 24 -2.03 0.04 27.37
N ALA A 25 -2.69 1.17 27.65
CA ALA A 25 -3.09 2.14 26.63
C ALA A 25 -1.87 2.80 25.95
N THR A 26 -0.80 3.09 26.69
CA THR A 26 0.43 3.65 26.11
C THR A 26 1.21 2.66 25.25
N LEU A 27 1.23 1.38 25.63
CA LEU A 27 1.86 0.31 24.84
C LEU A 27 1.07 0.00 23.54
N ALA A 28 -0.25 0.21 23.56
CA ALA A 28 -1.12 0.06 22.40
C ALA A 28 -1.08 1.26 21.43
N ALA A 29 -0.48 2.39 21.82
CA ALA A 29 -0.41 3.59 20.99
C ALA A 29 0.71 3.47 19.93
N GLY A 30 0.43 2.77 18.84
CA GLY A 30 1.32 2.71 17.68
C GLY A 30 1.44 4.06 16.95
N THR A 31 2.67 4.46 16.60
CA THR A 31 2.88 5.63 15.73
C THR A 31 2.56 5.24 14.29
N ARG A 32 1.59 5.91 13.65
CA ARG A 32 1.32 5.74 12.21
C ARG A 32 2.52 6.23 11.40
N LYS A 33 3.00 5.40 10.48
CA LYS A 33 4.08 5.73 9.56
C LYS A 33 3.62 5.46 8.13
N ASN A 34 4.04 6.33 7.22
CA ASN A 34 3.92 6.06 5.79
C ASN A 34 5.11 5.19 5.37
N VAL A 35 4.83 4.09 4.69
CA VAL A 35 5.83 3.21 4.09
C VAL A 35 5.66 3.31 2.59
N THR A 36 6.71 3.75 1.89
CA THR A 36 6.73 3.74 0.43
C THR A 36 7.23 2.38 -0.04
N VAL A 37 6.53 1.80 -1.01
CA VAL A 37 6.88 0.53 -1.64
C VAL A 37 7.26 0.86 -3.08
N ASP A 38 8.54 0.72 -3.42
CA ASP A 38 8.98 0.73 -4.81
C ASP A 38 8.57 -0.57 -5.50
N ASP A 39 8.24 -0.49 -6.78
CA ASP A 39 7.73 -1.65 -7.51
C ASP A 39 8.79 -2.71 -7.85
N THR A 40 10.07 -2.35 -7.76
CA THR A 40 11.21 -3.20 -8.09
C THR A 40 11.99 -3.57 -6.83
N ASN A 41 12.23 -2.60 -5.97
CA ASN A 41 13.05 -2.70 -4.76
C ASN A 41 12.23 -2.94 -3.48
N GLY A 42 10.91 -2.78 -3.54
CA GLY A 42 10.01 -2.98 -2.41
C GLY A 42 10.12 -1.88 -1.38
N SER A 43 9.86 -2.24 -0.12
CA SER A 43 9.97 -1.34 1.03
C SER A 43 10.99 -1.82 2.04
N SER A 44 11.41 -0.91 2.93
CA SER A 44 12.28 -1.22 4.06
C SER A 44 11.67 -2.21 5.07
N THR A 45 10.37 -2.46 4.99
CA THR A 45 9.65 -3.44 5.83
C THR A 45 9.44 -4.79 5.12
N GLY A 46 9.94 -4.96 3.90
CA GLY A 46 9.84 -6.22 3.14
C GLY A 46 8.53 -6.40 2.36
N VAL A 47 7.67 -5.38 2.30
CA VAL A 47 6.50 -5.40 1.40
C VAL A 47 6.98 -5.22 -0.04
N GLN A 48 6.45 -6.01 -0.96
CA GLN A 48 6.75 -6.02 -2.39
C GLN A 48 5.47 -6.09 -3.20
N ILE A 49 5.45 -5.46 -4.38
CA ILE A 49 4.34 -5.55 -5.33
C ILE A 49 4.40 -6.90 -6.06
N ALA A 50 3.28 -7.62 -6.07
CA ALA A 50 3.07 -8.83 -6.85
C ALA A 50 2.30 -8.49 -8.14
N TYR A 51 2.90 -8.84 -9.27
CA TYR A 51 2.33 -8.60 -10.59
C TYR A 51 1.65 -9.84 -11.15
N SER A 52 0.47 -9.64 -11.76
CA SER A 52 -0.31 -10.68 -12.42
C SER A 52 -0.79 -10.21 -13.79
N PRO A 53 -0.89 -11.12 -14.79
CA PRO A 53 -0.35 -12.48 -14.75
C PRO A 53 1.19 -12.50 -14.75
N PRO A 54 1.82 -13.57 -14.23
CA PRO A 54 3.28 -13.68 -14.24
C PRO A 54 3.86 -13.52 -15.65
N GLY A 55 4.87 -12.68 -15.79
CA GLY A 55 5.55 -12.42 -17.06
C GLY A 55 4.88 -11.41 -18.00
N ALA A 56 3.70 -10.88 -17.66
CA ALA A 56 3.06 -9.85 -18.49
C ALA A 56 3.65 -8.44 -18.29
N TRP A 57 4.14 -8.16 -17.08
CA TRP A 57 4.75 -6.87 -16.74
C TRP A 57 6.23 -6.87 -17.08
N SER A 58 6.68 -5.84 -17.79
CA SER A 58 8.06 -5.70 -18.23
C SER A 58 8.81 -4.72 -17.33
N VAL A 59 10.00 -5.11 -16.87
CA VAL A 59 10.92 -4.23 -16.12
C VAL A 59 11.37 -3.09 -17.05
N GLY A 60 10.92 -1.87 -16.77
CA GLY A 60 10.97 -0.77 -17.73
C GLY A 60 12.35 -0.22 -18.05
N GLN A 61 13.30 -0.32 -17.12
CA GLN A 61 14.60 0.37 -17.18
C GLN A 61 15.43 -0.09 -18.40
N ASN A 62 15.32 -1.38 -18.75
CA ASN A 62 16.07 -2.01 -19.82
C ASN A 62 15.16 -2.53 -20.94
N CYS A 63 13.87 -2.18 -20.91
CA CYS A 63 12.91 -2.71 -21.85
C CYS A 63 12.99 -1.96 -23.18
N THR A 64 13.50 -2.61 -24.22
CA THR A 64 13.61 -2.04 -25.57
C THR A 64 12.26 -2.00 -26.28
N ALA A 65 11.39 -3.00 -26.06
CA ALA A 65 10.07 -3.11 -26.67
C ALA A 65 8.96 -2.29 -25.97
N CYS A 66 9.17 -1.87 -24.72
CA CYS A 66 8.19 -1.11 -23.95
C CYS A 66 7.96 0.28 -24.53
N GLN A 67 6.75 0.78 -24.38
CA GLN A 67 6.34 2.06 -24.96
C GLN A 67 6.69 3.21 -24.03
N ALA A 68 6.63 3.01 -22.71
CA ALA A 68 7.12 3.99 -21.75
C ALA A 68 8.67 4.06 -21.78
N LYS A 69 9.19 5.17 -22.31
CA LYS A 69 10.62 5.53 -22.26
C LYS A 69 10.80 6.69 -21.28
N LEU A 70 10.93 6.37 -20.00
CA LEU A 70 11.04 7.38 -18.94
C LEU A 70 12.49 7.77 -18.67
N ASP A 71 12.69 9.02 -18.28
CA ASP A 71 13.91 9.41 -17.56
C ASP A 71 13.84 8.81 -16.15
N LYS A 72 14.75 7.87 -15.84
CA LYS A 72 14.80 7.20 -14.54
C LYS A 72 14.87 8.17 -13.37
N ASN A 73 15.42 9.37 -13.54
CA ASN A 73 15.52 10.36 -12.47
C ASN A 73 14.15 10.97 -12.09
N GLN A 74 13.11 10.71 -12.87
CA GLN A 74 11.73 11.14 -12.61
C GLN A 74 10.87 10.02 -12.01
N ALA A 75 11.38 8.79 -11.97
CA ALA A 75 10.72 7.66 -11.35
C ALA A 75 11.21 7.50 -9.90
N PHE A 76 10.33 7.04 -9.01
CA PHE A 76 10.71 6.68 -7.65
C PHE A 76 11.75 5.55 -7.69
N ASP A 77 12.86 5.71 -6.98
CA ASP A 77 14.02 4.82 -6.99
C ASP A 77 14.57 4.44 -8.39
N GLY A 78 14.21 5.20 -9.42
CA GLY A 78 14.62 4.91 -10.79
C GLY A 78 13.93 3.72 -11.44
N SER A 79 12.83 3.24 -10.85
CA SER A 79 12.14 2.00 -11.22
C SER A 79 10.69 2.21 -11.66
N TRP A 80 10.25 1.31 -12.54
CA TRP A 80 8.90 1.18 -13.05
C TRP A 80 8.76 -0.14 -13.82
N HIS A 81 7.57 -0.71 -13.81
CA HIS A 81 7.12 -1.76 -14.70
C HIS A 81 6.12 -1.21 -15.73
N ASP A 82 6.23 -1.68 -16.96
CA ASP A 82 5.36 -1.34 -18.09
C ASP A 82 4.45 -2.54 -18.41
N VAL A 83 3.18 -2.25 -18.64
CA VAL A 83 2.23 -3.18 -19.22
C VAL A 83 1.19 -2.39 -20.02
N SER A 84 0.71 -2.98 -21.11
CA SER A 84 -0.41 -2.44 -21.89
C SER A 84 -1.53 -3.48 -21.96
N PHE A 85 -2.75 -3.05 -21.67
CA PHE A 85 -3.93 -3.87 -21.93
C PHE A 85 -4.32 -3.74 -23.40
N ILE A 86 -4.27 -4.85 -24.14
CA ILE A 86 -4.62 -4.91 -25.56
C ILE A 86 -6.00 -5.55 -25.68
N SER A 87 -7.02 -4.77 -26.03
CA SER A 87 -8.41 -5.24 -26.10
C SER A 87 -8.64 -6.34 -27.14
N ASP A 88 -7.86 -6.33 -28.22
CA ASP A 88 -7.98 -7.28 -29.34
C ASP A 88 -7.39 -8.65 -28.99
N ASN A 89 -6.57 -8.72 -27.94
CA ASN A 89 -6.00 -9.95 -27.41
C ASN A 89 -5.91 -9.86 -25.88
N PRO A 90 -7.05 -9.89 -25.19
CA PRO A 90 -7.07 -9.64 -23.76
C PRO A 90 -6.43 -10.83 -23.03
N PRO A 91 -5.66 -10.58 -21.96
CA PRO A 91 -5.14 -11.66 -21.13
C PRO A 91 -6.28 -12.44 -20.46
N PRO A 92 -6.08 -13.74 -20.18
CA PRO A 92 -7.11 -14.61 -19.60
C PRO A 92 -7.50 -14.19 -18.17
N THR A 93 -6.63 -13.44 -17.50
CA THR A 93 -6.85 -12.86 -16.17
C THR A 93 -6.60 -11.35 -16.22
N PRO A 94 -7.28 -10.56 -15.37
CA PRO A 94 -7.00 -9.14 -15.25
C PRO A 94 -5.51 -8.87 -14.99
N ILE A 95 -4.98 -7.85 -15.64
CA ILE A 95 -3.65 -7.32 -15.35
C ILE A 95 -3.74 -6.58 -14.01
N SER A 96 -2.95 -6.98 -13.03
CA SER A 96 -3.01 -6.39 -11.70
C SER A 96 -1.63 -6.27 -11.04
N ALA A 97 -1.57 -5.31 -10.13
CA ALA A 97 -0.48 -5.11 -9.18
C ALA A 97 -1.11 -5.16 -7.79
N SER A 98 -0.67 -6.10 -6.95
CA SER A 98 -1.21 -6.30 -5.61
C SER A 98 -0.11 -6.27 -4.56
N LEU A 99 -0.46 -5.88 -3.35
CA LEU A 99 0.40 -5.99 -2.18
C LEU A 99 -0.48 -6.30 -0.97
N THR A 100 0.13 -6.86 0.07
CA THR A 100 -0.51 -7.06 1.37
C THR A 100 0.12 -6.10 2.36
N PHE A 101 -0.70 -5.39 3.13
CA PHE A 101 -0.23 -4.42 4.11
C PHE A 101 -1.08 -4.47 5.38
N ASP A 102 -0.44 -4.24 6.52
CA ASP A 102 -1.12 -3.99 7.79
C ASP A 102 -1.18 -2.48 8.03
N GLY A 103 -2.32 -1.87 7.77
CA GLY A 103 -2.46 -0.42 7.85
C GLY A 103 -3.89 0.09 7.76
N VAL A 104 -4.01 1.42 7.65
CA VAL A 104 -5.31 2.12 7.62
C VAL A 104 -5.57 2.83 6.29
N GLY A 105 -4.66 2.70 5.33
CA GLY A 105 -4.80 3.33 4.02
C GLY A 105 -3.61 3.06 3.11
N VAL A 106 -3.86 3.21 1.82
CA VAL A 106 -2.89 3.07 0.73
C VAL A 106 -3.00 4.28 -0.18
N TYR A 107 -1.85 4.73 -0.69
CA TYR A 107 -1.77 5.78 -1.71
C TYR A 107 -1.06 5.18 -2.92
N ALA A 108 -1.72 5.19 -4.07
CA ALA A 108 -1.10 4.79 -5.33
C ALA A 108 -0.59 6.03 -6.05
N PHE A 109 0.71 6.07 -6.36
CA PHE A 109 1.28 7.03 -7.30
C PHE A 109 1.93 6.24 -8.43
N CYS A 110 1.52 6.56 -9.66
CA CYS A 110 1.91 5.81 -10.86
C CYS A 110 2.38 6.79 -11.93
N VAL A 111 3.21 6.28 -12.84
CA VAL A 111 3.49 6.98 -14.10
C VAL A 111 2.23 6.96 -14.93
N ILE A 112 1.80 8.11 -15.45
CA ILE A 112 0.63 8.23 -16.32
C ILE A 112 1.11 8.64 -17.72
N THR A 113 0.84 7.80 -18.71
CA THR A 113 1.09 8.11 -20.12
C THR A 113 0.04 9.08 -20.65
N ARG A 114 0.43 9.96 -21.58
CA ARG A 114 -0.47 10.91 -22.27
C ARG A 114 -0.27 10.84 -23.78
N SER A 115 -0.25 9.63 -24.30
CA SER A 115 -0.10 9.41 -25.74
C SER A 115 -1.44 9.60 -26.45
N ASN A 116 -1.44 10.37 -27.53
CA ASN A 116 -2.60 10.50 -28.43
C ASN A 116 -2.50 9.54 -29.63
N SER A 117 -1.44 8.73 -29.70
CA SER A 117 -1.16 7.73 -30.74
C SER A 117 -1.01 6.35 -30.11
N ASP A 118 -1.16 5.29 -30.91
CA ASP A 118 -1.06 3.90 -30.45
C ASP A 118 0.31 3.57 -29.78
N PRO A 119 0.34 2.90 -28.61
CA PRO A 119 -0.81 2.65 -27.73
C PRO A 119 -1.34 3.94 -27.11
N ASN A 120 -2.67 4.08 -27.15
CA ASN A 120 -3.32 5.24 -26.56
C ASN A 120 -2.93 5.37 -25.07
N GLY A 121 -2.80 6.60 -24.61
CA GLY A 121 -2.48 6.89 -23.21
C GLY A 121 -3.68 6.76 -22.29
N ASN A 122 -4.64 5.88 -22.59
CA ASN A 122 -5.84 5.72 -21.80
C ASN A 122 -5.54 4.91 -20.53
N TRP A 123 -6.03 5.40 -19.41
CA TRP A 123 -5.96 4.76 -18.11
C TRP A 123 -7.37 4.47 -17.61
N ASP A 124 -7.63 3.20 -17.28
CA ASP A 124 -8.83 2.75 -16.57
C ASP A 124 -8.39 1.76 -15.49
N LEU A 125 -8.33 2.23 -14.24
CA LEU A 125 -7.88 1.46 -13.10
C LEU A 125 -9.03 1.30 -12.10
N SER A 126 -9.19 0.09 -11.58
CA SER A 126 -10.02 -0.21 -10.42
C SER A 126 -9.14 -0.56 -9.23
N PHE A 127 -9.44 0.03 -8.07
CA PHE A 127 -8.72 -0.23 -6.82
C PHE A 127 -9.59 -1.09 -5.91
N LEU A 128 -9.03 -2.21 -5.45
CA LEU A 128 -9.70 -3.14 -4.57
C LEU A 128 -8.96 -3.21 -3.22
N ILE A 129 -9.70 -3.20 -2.12
CA ILE A 129 -9.21 -3.49 -0.77
C ILE A 129 -9.94 -4.73 -0.29
N ASP A 130 -9.20 -5.75 0.13
CA ASP A 130 -9.76 -7.03 0.58
C ASP A 130 -10.73 -7.69 -0.42
N GLY A 131 -10.50 -7.46 -1.72
CA GLY A 131 -11.33 -7.97 -2.81
C GLY A 131 -12.56 -7.12 -3.14
N GLU A 132 -12.83 -6.04 -2.39
CA GLU A 132 -13.94 -5.12 -2.64
C GLU A 132 -13.46 -3.83 -3.32
N GLN A 133 -14.16 -3.41 -4.38
CA GLN A 133 -13.80 -2.18 -5.11
C GLN A 133 -13.98 -0.94 -4.21
N SER A 134 -12.86 -0.29 -3.89
CA SER A 134 -12.82 0.93 -3.07
C SER A 134 -12.70 2.22 -3.89
N GLY A 135 -12.37 2.12 -5.19
CA GLY A 135 -12.26 3.29 -6.04
C GLY A 135 -11.93 2.98 -7.51
N THR A 136 -11.96 4.02 -8.33
CA THR A 136 -11.54 3.96 -9.74
C THR A 136 -10.75 5.20 -10.13
N PHE A 137 -9.87 5.07 -11.12
CA PHE A 137 -9.18 6.19 -11.76
C PHE A 137 -9.30 6.04 -13.27
N ARG A 138 -9.83 7.07 -13.94
CA ARG A 138 -10.00 7.09 -15.39
C ARG A 138 -9.40 8.34 -15.99
N ARG A 139 -8.63 8.17 -17.07
CA ARG A 139 -8.09 9.27 -17.86
C ARG A 139 -7.95 8.84 -19.32
N CYS A 140 -8.54 9.61 -20.22
CA CYS A 140 -8.34 9.49 -21.66
C CYS A 140 -7.35 10.56 -22.15
#